data_AF-A0A959RWC3-F1
#
_entry.id   AF-A0A959RWC3-F1
#
_cell.length_a   1.000
_cell.length_b   1.000
_cell.length_c   1.000
_cell.angle_alpha   90.00
_cell.angle_beta   90.00
_cell.angle_gamma   90.00
#
_symmetry.space_group_name_H-M   'P 1'
#
loop_
_entity.id
_entity.type
_entity.pdbx_description
1 polymer ?
#
loop_
_entity_poly.entity_id
_entity_poly.type
_entity_poly.pdbx_seq_one_letter_code
_entity_poly.pdbx_strand_id
1 'polypeptide(L)'
;AQDLAAASRALKKYNSDLSNKASKISQELFERNDSAKAFLKINAAAELYLSTSNPKYADLLFENIDLITSRISNFSIVLGRIVTKSTNEEFNNKIRAAVKTEFEKVIQAQKENPYGVPYKPYIWGAGWGIQSFGVNMLFLHLGFPEIVNSEYAFNALNFVLGCHPGENTASFASGVGANSLTVAYGVNRADWSYIPGGVASGTALIRPDLPELKTWPFLWQQTEYVMGGGATNFMLLGMAADYLFNK
;
A
#
# COMPACT_ATOMS: atom_id res chain seq x y z
N ALA A 1 -11.47 1.00 13.28
CA ALA A 1 -10.54 1.06 14.43
C ALA A 1 -9.16 1.50 13.96
N GLN A 2 -8.42 0.68 13.20
CA GLN A 2 -7.08 0.99 12.66
C GLN A 2 -6.88 2.46 12.24
N ASP A 3 -7.67 2.95 11.28
CA ASP A 3 -7.47 4.29 10.71
C ASP A 3 -7.72 5.42 11.73
N LEU A 4 -8.67 5.23 12.64
CA LEU A 4 -8.96 6.19 13.71
C LEU A 4 -7.83 6.23 14.75
N ALA A 5 -7.22 5.09 15.07
CA ALA A 5 -6.03 5.05 15.92
C ALA A 5 -4.85 5.80 15.27
N ALA A 6 -4.61 5.57 13.98
CA ALA A 6 -3.57 6.27 13.24
C ALA A 6 -3.83 7.78 13.14
N ALA A 7 -5.06 8.16 12.78
CA ALA A 7 -5.50 9.55 12.68
C ALA A 7 -5.38 10.28 14.03
N SER A 8 -5.70 9.62 15.15
CA SER A 8 -5.52 10.19 16.48
C SER A 8 -4.08 10.64 16.73
N ARG A 9 -3.08 9.82 16.39
CA ARG A 9 -1.66 10.24 16.53
C ARG A 9 -1.30 11.40 15.64
N ALA A 10 -1.74 11.37 14.38
CA ALA A 10 -1.45 12.43 13.41
C ALA A 10 -2.06 13.78 13.85
N LEU A 11 -3.28 13.75 14.40
CA LEU A 11 -4.04 14.94 14.81
C LEU A 11 -3.61 15.50 16.17
N LYS A 12 -2.89 14.75 17.00
CA LYS A 12 -2.61 15.11 18.41
C LYS A 12 -2.04 16.52 18.59
N LYS A 13 -1.19 16.98 17.66
CA LYS A 13 -0.57 18.33 17.70
C LYS A 13 -1.40 19.42 17.01
N TYR A 14 -2.39 19.06 16.20
CA TYR A 14 -3.17 20.01 15.38
C TYR A 14 -4.58 20.23 15.91
N ASN A 15 -5.21 19.18 16.45
CA ASN A 15 -6.55 19.23 17.03
C ASN A 15 -6.68 18.14 18.11
N SER A 16 -6.38 18.51 19.36
CA SER A 16 -6.38 17.59 20.51
C SER A 16 -7.76 16.97 20.75
N ASP A 17 -8.83 17.74 20.57
CA ASP A 17 -10.20 17.27 20.81
C ASP A 17 -10.61 16.21 19.79
N LEU A 18 -10.31 16.44 18.51
CA LEU A 18 -10.57 15.46 17.46
C LEU A 18 -9.67 14.23 17.61
N SER A 19 -8.40 14.42 18.00
CA SER A 19 -7.48 13.34 18.34
C SER A 19 -8.05 12.44 19.45
N ASN A 20 -8.56 13.04 20.53
CA ASN A 20 -9.14 12.31 21.65
C ASN A 20 -10.42 11.57 21.25
N LYS A 21 -11.29 12.19 20.45
CA LYS A 21 -12.49 11.54 19.89
C LYS A 21 -12.12 10.35 19.01
N ALA A 22 -11.16 10.49 18.09
CA ALA A 22 -10.71 9.42 17.23
C ALA A 22 -10.11 8.25 18.03
N SER A 23 -9.28 8.55 19.05
CA SER A 23 -8.73 7.54 19.95
C SER A 23 -9.83 6.74 20.65
N LYS A 24 -10.80 7.45 21.26
CA LYS A 24 -11.90 6.82 21.98
C LYS A 24 -12.73 5.91 21.08
N ILE A 25 -13.17 6.42 19.93
CA ILE A 25 -13.97 5.64 18.97
C ILE A 25 -13.18 4.43 18.45
N SER A 26 -11.87 4.58 18.20
CA SER A 26 -11.04 3.47 17.77
C SER A 26 -11.02 2.32 18.79
N GLN A 27 -10.86 2.65 20.08
CA GLN A 27 -10.82 1.66 21.16
C GLN A 27 -12.20 0.97 21.30
N GLU A 28 -13.29 1.74 21.31
CA GLU A 28 -14.64 1.18 21.37
C GLU A 28 -14.95 0.27 20.18
N LEU A 29 -14.58 0.65 18.96
CA LEU A 29 -14.79 -0.19 17.78
C LEU A 29 -13.97 -1.48 17.83
N PHE A 30 -12.78 -1.44 18.43
CA PHE A 30 -11.95 -2.63 18.58
C PHE A 30 -12.55 -3.62 19.58
N GLU A 31 -13.11 -3.12 20.68
CA GLU A 31 -13.74 -3.91 21.74
C GLU A 31 -15.11 -4.46 21.34
N ARG A 32 -15.90 -3.72 20.56
CA ARG A 32 -17.20 -4.22 20.08
C ARG A 32 -17.10 -5.42 19.12
N ASN A 33 -15.91 -5.71 18.61
CA ASN A 33 -15.68 -6.74 17.61
C ASN A 33 -14.83 -7.90 18.17
N ASP A 34 -15.19 -8.39 19.36
CA ASP A 34 -14.47 -9.47 20.04
C ASP A 34 -14.55 -10.82 19.31
N SER A 35 -15.62 -11.07 18.54
CA SER A 35 -15.77 -12.29 17.73
C SER A 35 -15.02 -12.25 16.39
N ALA A 36 -14.39 -11.12 16.03
CA ALA A 36 -13.65 -11.04 14.77
C ALA A 36 -12.41 -11.92 14.78
N LYS A 37 -12.13 -12.55 13.63
CA LYS A 37 -10.90 -13.33 13.42
C LYS A 37 -9.67 -12.47 13.70
N ALA A 38 -8.68 -13.04 14.39
CA ALA A 38 -7.46 -12.34 14.80
C ALA A 38 -6.78 -11.59 13.64
N PHE A 39 -6.74 -12.19 12.44
CA PHE A 39 -6.22 -11.57 11.21
C PHE A 39 -6.78 -10.17 10.92
N LEU A 40 -8.08 -9.95 11.16
CA LEU A 40 -8.74 -8.67 10.93
C LEU A 40 -8.44 -7.63 12.03
N LYS A 41 -7.95 -8.09 13.20
CA LYS A 41 -7.65 -7.24 14.36
C LYS A 41 -6.19 -6.82 14.41
N ILE A 42 -5.25 -7.53 13.77
CA ILE A 42 -3.80 -7.25 13.88
C ILE A 42 -3.44 -5.81 13.56
N ASN A 43 -3.76 -5.29 12.38
CA ASN A 43 -3.40 -3.92 12.01
C ASN A 43 -4.05 -2.89 12.94
N ALA A 44 -5.29 -3.14 13.39
CA ALA A 44 -5.97 -2.27 14.34
C ALA A 44 -5.32 -2.29 15.72
N ALA A 45 -4.93 -3.47 16.22
CA ALA A 45 -4.22 -3.63 17.48
C ALA A 45 -2.84 -2.95 17.42
N ALA A 46 -2.10 -3.13 16.33
CA ALA A 46 -0.84 -2.46 16.10
C ALA A 46 -0.98 -0.94 16.12
N GLU A 47 -1.94 -0.39 15.37
CA GLU A 47 -2.18 1.05 15.39
C GLU A 47 -2.62 1.56 16.78
N LEU A 48 -3.46 0.81 17.49
CA LEU A 48 -3.87 1.15 18.85
C LEU A 48 -2.70 1.10 19.85
N TYR A 49 -1.81 0.11 19.76
CA TYR A 49 -0.59 0.03 20.56
C TYR A 49 0.34 1.21 20.29
N LEU A 50 0.55 1.55 19.01
CA LEU A 50 1.34 2.72 18.62
C LEU A 50 0.75 4.01 19.21
N SER A 51 -0.58 4.16 19.22
CA SER A 51 -1.28 5.38 19.67
C SER A 51 -1.41 5.53 21.17
N THR A 52 -1.64 4.42 21.88
CA THR A 52 -2.03 4.45 23.30
C THR A 52 -0.94 3.94 24.22
N SER A 53 0.03 3.19 23.69
CA SER A 53 0.99 2.40 24.49
C SER A 53 0.33 1.42 25.47
N ASN A 54 -0.97 1.11 25.31
CA ASN A 54 -1.66 0.17 26.19
C ASN A 54 -1.18 -1.26 25.90
N PRO A 55 -0.66 -2.00 26.91
CA PRO A 55 -0.07 -3.32 26.72
C PRO A 55 -1.04 -4.34 26.13
N LYS A 56 -2.35 -4.24 26.42
CA LYS A 56 -3.36 -5.19 25.91
C LYS A 56 -3.34 -5.35 24.39
N TYR A 57 -2.97 -4.29 23.67
CA TYR A 57 -2.89 -4.32 22.22
C TYR A 57 -1.58 -4.94 21.73
N ALA A 58 -0.48 -4.80 22.48
CA ALA A 58 0.78 -5.49 22.19
C ALA A 58 0.67 -6.98 22.46
N ASP A 59 0.02 -7.37 23.56
CA ASP A 59 -0.18 -8.78 23.95
C ASP A 59 -0.87 -9.55 22.81
N LEU A 60 -1.92 -8.98 22.21
CA LEU A 60 -2.59 -9.58 21.06
C LEU A 60 -1.66 -9.79 19.85
N LEU A 61 -0.71 -8.89 19.60
CA LEU A 61 0.26 -9.05 18.51
C LEU A 61 1.23 -10.19 18.84
N PHE A 62 1.70 -10.26 20.08
CA PHE A 62 2.64 -11.28 20.54
C PHE A 62 2.02 -12.68 20.49
N GLU A 63 0.78 -12.82 20.96
CA GLU A 63 0.00 -14.07 20.90
C GLU A 63 -0.26 -14.54 19.47
N ASN A 64 -0.27 -13.63 18.49
CA ASN A 64 -0.57 -13.93 17.09
C ASN A 64 0.67 -13.86 16.16
N ILE A 65 1.87 -13.97 16.72
CA ILE A 65 3.11 -13.82 15.97
C ILE A 65 3.22 -14.75 14.76
N ASP A 66 2.78 -16.01 14.88
CA ASP A 66 2.84 -16.98 13.77
C ASP A 66 1.95 -16.56 12.59
N LEU A 67 0.75 -16.05 12.89
CA LEU A 67 -0.16 -15.50 11.90
C LEU A 67 0.45 -14.28 11.20
N ILE A 68 1.13 -13.42 11.95
CA ILE A 68 1.81 -12.25 11.41
C ILE A 68 2.96 -12.68 10.49
N THR A 69 3.83 -13.58 10.96
CA THR A 69 5.02 -14.02 10.21
C THR A 69 4.70 -14.80 8.93
N SER A 70 3.54 -15.45 8.88
CA SER A 70 3.08 -16.15 7.67
C SER A 70 2.50 -15.22 6.59
N ARG A 71 2.28 -13.94 6.93
CA ARG A 71 1.54 -12.97 6.09
C ARG A 71 2.14 -11.56 6.16
N ILE A 72 3.47 -11.45 6.10
CA ILE A 72 4.20 -10.18 6.22
C ILE A 72 3.62 -9.07 5.34
N SER A 73 3.33 -9.38 4.07
CA SER A 73 2.77 -8.42 3.11
C SER A 73 1.42 -7.83 3.53
N ASN A 74 0.62 -8.51 4.36
CA ASN A 74 -0.66 -7.98 4.87
C ASN A 74 -0.51 -6.99 6.04
N PHE A 75 0.66 -6.97 6.68
CA PHE A 75 0.91 -6.21 7.92
C PHE A 75 2.09 -5.23 7.78
N SER A 76 2.75 -5.21 6.61
CA SER A 76 3.90 -4.35 6.25
C SER A 76 3.83 -2.93 6.82
N ILE A 77 2.66 -2.29 6.69
CA ILE A 77 2.39 -0.91 7.11
C ILE A 77 2.70 -0.66 8.59
N VAL A 78 2.52 -1.65 9.47
CA VAL A 78 2.76 -1.50 10.92
C VAL A 78 4.05 -2.15 11.41
N LEU A 79 4.55 -3.21 10.76
CA LEU A 79 5.60 -4.08 11.32
C LEU A 79 6.85 -3.33 11.77
N GLY A 80 7.44 -2.50 10.91
CA GLY A 80 8.65 -1.74 11.26
C GLY A 80 8.47 -0.85 12.48
N ARG A 81 7.30 -0.19 12.57
CA ARG A 81 6.94 0.71 13.67
C ARG A 81 6.72 -0.07 14.98
N ILE A 82 6.11 -1.24 14.90
CA ILE A 82 5.90 -2.12 16.05
C ILE A 82 7.22 -2.69 16.55
N VAL A 83 8.08 -3.20 15.66
CA VAL A 83 9.40 -3.74 16.04
C VAL A 83 10.27 -2.66 16.68
N THR A 84 10.19 -1.42 16.19
CA THR A 84 10.92 -0.28 16.78
C THR A 84 10.41 0.10 18.18
N LYS A 85 9.10 -0.05 18.43
CA LYS A 85 8.46 0.31 19.71
C LYS A 85 8.53 -0.81 20.76
N SER A 86 8.45 -2.06 20.32
CA SER A 86 8.36 -3.25 21.17
C SER A 86 9.69 -3.58 21.83
N THR A 87 9.65 -3.92 23.12
CA THR A 87 10.81 -4.45 23.87
C THR A 87 10.90 -5.98 23.84
N ASN A 88 9.97 -6.67 23.18
CA ASN A 88 9.97 -8.13 23.07
C ASN A 88 10.95 -8.58 21.97
N GLU A 89 12.15 -9.00 22.37
CA GLU A 89 13.22 -9.41 21.45
C GLU A 89 12.88 -10.66 20.63
N GLU A 90 12.22 -11.65 21.23
CA GLU A 90 11.78 -12.86 20.51
C GLU A 90 10.81 -12.48 19.38
N PHE A 91 9.83 -11.61 19.68
CA PHE A 91 8.90 -11.10 18.70
C PHE A 91 9.63 -10.37 17.57
N ASN A 92 10.49 -9.42 17.94
CA ASN A 92 11.22 -8.60 17.00
C ASN A 92 12.12 -9.43 16.06
N ASN A 93 12.83 -10.42 16.60
CA ASN A 93 13.72 -11.30 15.84
C ASN A 93 12.94 -12.19 14.86
N LYS A 94 11.81 -12.76 15.28
CA LYS A 94 10.98 -13.59 14.40
C LYS A 94 10.36 -12.80 13.27
N ILE A 95 9.93 -11.56 13.52
CA ILE A 95 9.46 -10.64 12.47
C ILE A 95 10.58 -10.32 11.48
N ARG A 96 11.79 -9.95 11.94
CA ARG A 96 12.93 -9.67 11.04
C ARG A 96 13.26 -10.87 10.15
N ALA A 97 13.31 -12.07 10.73
CA ALA A 97 13.55 -13.30 9.98
C ALA A 97 12.46 -13.56 8.93
N ALA A 98 11.19 -13.36 9.29
CA ALA A 98 10.07 -13.53 8.37
C ALA A 98 10.06 -12.49 7.24
N VAL A 99 10.40 -11.23 7.53
CA VAL A 99 10.56 -10.18 6.51
C VAL A 99 11.67 -10.54 5.52
N LYS A 100 12.81 -11.04 6.00
CA LYS A 100 13.89 -11.52 5.13
C LYS A 100 13.42 -12.64 4.20
N THR A 101 12.78 -13.67 4.75
CA THR A 101 12.25 -14.79 3.97
C THR A 101 11.21 -14.34 2.94
N GLU A 102 10.32 -13.39 3.30
CA GLU A 102 9.34 -12.86 2.36
C GLU A 102 10.02 -12.06 1.23
N PHE A 103 11.01 -11.23 1.57
CA PHE A 103 11.72 -10.43 0.58
C PHE A 103 12.55 -11.29 -0.38
N GLU A 104 13.13 -12.40 0.07
CA GLU A 104 13.78 -13.38 -0.80
C GLU A 104 12.82 -13.93 -1.86
N LYS A 105 11.54 -14.16 -1.52
CA LYS A 105 10.52 -14.57 -2.50
C LYS A 105 10.22 -13.46 -3.51
N VAL A 106 10.15 -12.20 -3.04
CA VAL A 106 9.95 -11.04 -3.93
C VAL A 106 11.11 -10.92 -4.93
N ILE A 107 12.35 -11.11 -4.48
CA ILE A 107 13.55 -11.11 -5.34
C ILE A 107 13.46 -12.16 -6.45
N GLN A 108 12.93 -13.35 -6.16
CA GLN A 108 12.74 -14.36 -7.20
C GLN A 108 11.57 -14.03 -8.12
N ALA A 109 10.42 -13.65 -7.57
CA ALA A 109 9.20 -13.38 -8.34
C ALA A 109 9.35 -12.20 -9.33
N GLN A 110 10.13 -11.17 -8.97
CA GLN A 110 10.36 -10.05 -9.89
C GLN A 110 11.15 -10.43 -11.16
N LYS A 111 11.88 -11.55 -11.16
CA LYS A 111 12.68 -12.00 -12.32
C LYS A 111 11.82 -12.53 -13.47
N GLU A 112 10.52 -12.73 -13.23
CA GLU A 112 9.57 -13.20 -14.24
C GLU A 112 9.32 -12.14 -15.35
N ASN A 113 9.76 -10.90 -15.15
CA ASN A 113 9.56 -9.80 -16.10
C ASN A 113 10.67 -8.72 -15.96
N PRO A 114 10.81 -7.79 -16.92
CA PRO A 114 11.89 -6.80 -16.89
C PRO A 114 11.60 -5.55 -16.04
N TYR A 115 10.45 -5.46 -15.38
CA TYR A 115 9.99 -4.23 -14.71
C TYR A 115 10.41 -4.12 -13.23
N GLY A 116 11.14 -5.11 -12.70
CA GLY A 116 11.63 -5.08 -11.32
C GLY A 116 10.52 -5.13 -10.27
N VAL A 117 9.36 -5.70 -10.62
CA VAL A 117 8.21 -5.92 -9.74
C VAL A 117 7.59 -7.30 -10.00
N PRO A 118 7.05 -8.00 -9.00
CA PRO A 118 6.22 -9.18 -9.25
C PRO A 118 4.94 -8.76 -10.00
N TYR A 119 4.86 -9.12 -11.28
CA TYR A 119 3.76 -8.71 -12.16
C TYR A 119 3.07 -9.91 -12.77
N LYS A 120 1.79 -10.09 -12.44
CA LYS A 120 0.90 -11.06 -13.07
C LYS A 120 -0.27 -10.31 -13.71
N PRO A 121 -0.22 -10.05 -15.03
CA PRO A 121 -1.24 -9.29 -15.72
C PRO A 121 -2.59 -10.01 -15.67
N TYR A 122 -3.67 -9.25 -15.52
CA TYR A 122 -5.05 -9.73 -15.64
C TYR A 122 -5.96 -8.58 -16.09
N ILE A 123 -7.26 -8.86 -16.29
CA ILE A 123 -8.14 -7.95 -17.03
C ILE A 123 -8.41 -6.59 -16.35
N TRP A 124 -8.36 -6.50 -15.01
CA TRP A 124 -8.74 -5.25 -14.31
C TRP A 124 -8.06 -5.10 -12.95
N GLY A 125 -7.32 -4.01 -12.75
CA GLY A 125 -6.75 -3.67 -11.43
C GLY A 125 -5.29 -4.12 -11.22
N ALA A 126 -4.63 -4.66 -12.24
CA ALA A 126 -3.23 -5.09 -12.13
C ALA A 126 -2.29 -3.94 -11.72
N GLY A 127 -2.48 -2.73 -12.28
CA GLY A 127 -1.68 -1.55 -11.88
C GLY A 127 -1.93 -1.10 -10.44
N TRP A 128 -3.15 -1.27 -9.89
CA TRP A 128 -3.40 -1.02 -8.46
C TRP A 128 -2.70 -2.05 -7.58
N GLY A 129 -2.62 -3.30 -8.03
CA GLY A 129 -1.83 -4.34 -7.39
C GLY A 129 -0.34 -3.98 -7.32
N ILE A 130 0.23 -3.48 -8.41
CA ILE A 130 1.63 -2.99 -8.45
C ILE A 130 1.83 -1.83 -7.48
N GLN A 131 0.92 -0.87 -7.42
CA GLN A 131 0.99 0.24 -6.48
C GLN A 131 0.93 -0.21 -5.02
N SER A 132 0.02 -1.15 -4.71
CA SER A 132 -0.11 -1.75 -3.38
C SER A 132 1.17 -2.50 -2.98
N PHE A 133 1.76 -3.25 -3.92
CA PHE A 133 3.07 -3.87 -3.75
C PHE A 133 4.15 -2.82 -3.43
N GLY A 134 4.21 -1.72 -4.18
CA GLY A 134 5.17 -0.64 -3.94
C GLY A 134 5.05 -0.06 -2.53
N VAL A 135 3.83 0.21 -2.06
CA VAL A 135 3.58 0.70 -0.70
C VAL A 135 4.02 -0.31 0.35
N ASN A 136 3.77 -1.61 0.13
CA ASN A 136 4.26 -2.66 1.03
C ASN A 136 5.80 -2.64 1.12
N MET A 137 6.48 -2.56 -0.02
CA MET A 137 7.95 -2.51 -0.06
C MET A 137 8.49 -1.25 0.60
N LEU A 138 7.83 -0.10 0.42
CA LEU A 138 8.16 1.14 1.10
C LEU A 138 8.11 0.98 2.62
N PHE A 139 7.00 0.47 3.16
CA PHE A 139 6.87 0.33 4.62
C PHE A 139 7.83 -0.72 5.20
N LEU A 140 8.13 -1.78 4.46
CA LEU A 140 9.16 -2.73 4.86
C LEU A 140 10.55 -2.10 4.81
N HIS A 141 10.90 -1.32 3.79
CA HIS A 141 12.16 -0.58 3.71
C HIS A 141 12.32 0.40 4.88
N LEU A 142 11.28 1.17 5.22
CA LEU A 142 11.32 2.11 6.33
C LEU A 142 11.54 1.42 7.69
N GLY A 143 11.06 0.19 7.84
CA GLY A 143 11.20 -0.60 9.07
C GLY A 143 12.46 -1.47 9.15
N PHE A 144 12.93 -1.94 8.01
CA PHE A 144 13.99 -2.94 7.86
C PHE A 144 14.89 -2.56 6.66
N PRO A 145 15.52 -1.37 6.67
CA PRO A 145 16.30 -0.87 5.54
C PRO A 145 17.53 -1.74 5.23
N GLU A 146 18.00 -2.52 6.20
CA GLU A 146 19.07 -3.50 6.05
C GLU A 146 18.63 -4.77 5.31
N ILE A 147 17.32 -5.01 5.19
CA ILE A 147 16.74 -6.19 4.54
C ILE A 147 16.13 -5.82 3.19
N VAL A 148 15.33 -4.75 3.14
CA VAL A 148 14.53 -4.37 1.97
C VAL A 148 15.05 -3.08 1.37
N ASN A 149 15.47 -3.11 0.10
CA ASN A 149 15.90 -1.92 -0.62
C ASN A 149 14.70 -1.06 -1.07
N SER A 150 14.83 0.26 -1.01
CA SER A 150 13.83 1.22 -1.50
C SER A 150 13.53 1.09 -2.99
N GLU A 151 14.46 0.55 -3.79
CA GLU A 151 14.31 0.41 -5.25
C GLU A 151 13.01 -0.31 -5.65
N TYR A 152 12.54 -1.27 -4.85
CA TYR A 152 11.33 -2.04 -5.15
C TYR A 152 10.06 -1.19 -5.07
N ALA A 153 10.01 -0.22 -4.17
CA ALA A 153 8.92 0.74 -4.11
C ALA A 153 8.94 1.66 -5.35
N PHE A 154 10.12 2.05 -5.81
CA PHE A 154 10.27 2.95 -6.93
C PHE A 154 10.18 2.28 -8.30
N ASN A 155 10.48 0.99 -8.41
CA ASN A 155 10.14 0.19 -9.60
C ASN A 155 8.62 0.14 -9.79
N ALA A 156 7.85 -0.02 -8.71
CA ALA A 156 6.40 0.06 -8.77
C ALA A 156 5.91 1.47 -9.16
N LEU A 157 6.55 2.54 -8.67
CA LEU A 157 6.24 3.90 -9.09
C LEU A 157 6.56 4.13 -10.58
N ASN A 158 7.73 3.68 -11.04
CA ASN A 158 8.14 3.75 -12.45
C ASN A 158 7.17 2.98 -13.35
N PHE A 159 6.70 1.81 -12.91
CA PHE A 159 5.67 1.05 -13.62
C PHE A 159 4.40 1.87 -13.80
N VAL A 160 3.96 2.62 -12.79
CA VAL A 160 2.77 3.48 -12.87
C VAL A 160 3.00 4.73 -13.73
N LEU A 161 4.25 5.17 -13.84
CA LEU A 161 4.66 6.35 -14.60
C LEU A 161 5.01 6.07 -16.07
N GLY A 162 4.85 4.82 -16.54
CA GLY A 162 5.00 4.47 -17.96
C GLY A 162 5.97 3.31 -18.26
N CYS A 163 6.69 2.79 -17.26
CA CYS A 163 7.59 1.64 -17.43
C CYS A 163 6.82 0.31 -17.30
N HIS A 164 5.89 0.07 -18.22
CA HIS A 164 4.98 -1.07 -18.18
C HIS A 164 4.71 -1.61 -19.60
N PRO A 165 4.16 -2.83 -19.77
CA PRO A 165 3.96 -3.40 -21.09
C PRO A 165 2.84 -2.72 -21.88
N GLY A 166 2.89 -2.91 -23.20
CA GLY A 166 1.90 -2.40 -24.16
C GLY A 166 2.47 -1.30 -25.06
N GLU A 167 1.83 -1.11 -26.21
CA GLU A 167 2.19 -0.02 -27.14
C GLU A 167 1.88 1.36 -26.55
N ASN A 168 0.85 1.43 -25.69
CA ASN A 168 0.51 2.63 -24.95
C ASN A 168 1.18 2.59 -23.57
N THR A 169 2.18 3.46 -23.39
CA THR A 169 2.98 3.63 -22.16
C THR A 169 2.56 4.85 -21.35
N ALA A 170 1.31 5.31 -21.50
CA ALA A 170 0.79 6.43 -20.75
C ALA A 170 0.83 6.14 -19.25
N SER A 171 1.34 7.09 -18.46
CA SER A 171 1.21 7.03 -17.01
C SER A 171 -0.24 6.80 -16.61
N PHE A 172 -0.44 5.89 -15.66
CA PHE A 172 -1.76 5.62 -15.10
C PHE A 172 -2.25 6.76 -14.20
N ALA A 173 -1.35 7.66 -13.77
CA ALA A 173 -1.68 8.87 -13.03
C ALA A 173 -1.92 10.03 -14.02
N SER A 174 -3.16 10.45 -14.13
CA SER A 174 -3.59 11.44 -15.10
C SER A 174 -2.98 12.82 -14.86
N GLY A 175 -2.38 13.39 -15.91
CA GLY A 175 -1.67 14.68 -15.83
C GLY A 175 -0.28 14.60 -15.23
N VAL A 176 0.26 13.40 -14.96
CA VAL A 176 1.62 13.21 -14.45
C VAL A 176 2.49 12.49 -15.48
N GLY A 177 3.62 13.08 -15.82
CA GLY A 177 4.54 12.56 -16.86
C GLY A 177 4.26 13.15 -18.25
N ALA A 178 5.19 12.90 -19.19
CA ALA A 178 5.13 13.46 -20.54
C ALA A 178 4.01 12.85 -21.40
N ASN A 179 3.61 11.60 -21.11
CA ASN A 179 2.48 10.90 -21.70
C ASN A 179 1.66 10.29 -20.57
N SER A 180 0.39 10.64 -20.44
CA SER A 180 -0.47 10.17 -19.34
C SER A 180 -1.91 9.97 -19.80
N LEU A 181 -2.67 9.20 -19.02
CA LEU A 181 -4.09 9.02 -19.26
C LEU A 181 -4.83 10.36 -19.12
N THR A 182 -5.46 10.82 -20.20
CA THR A 182 -6.25 12.07 -20.23
C THR A 182 -7.72 11.84 -20.56
N VAL A 183 -8.10 10.59 -20.84
CA VAL A 183 -9.47 10.14 -21.07
C VAL A 183 -9.72 8.99 -20.11
N ALA A 184 -10.39 9.27 -18.99
CA ALA A 184 -10.52 8.33 -17.89
C ALA A 184 -11.98 7.95 -17.59
N TYR A 185 -12.18 6.75 -17.05
CA TYR A 185 -13.44 6.35 -16.42
C TYR A 185 -13.50 6.97 -15.01
N GLY A 186 -13.85 8.25 -14.98
CA GLY A 186 -14.09 9.03 -13.76
C GLY A 186 -15.48 9.64 -13.71
N VAL A 187 -15.71 10.55 -12.77
CA VAL A 187 -16.97 11.29 -12.67
C VAL A 187 -17.24 12.19 -13.88
N ASN A 188 -16.18 12.60 -14.61
CA ASN A 188 -16.21 13.43 -15.83
C ASN A 188 -15.95 12.63 -17.12
N ARG A 189 -16.17 11.31 -17.12
CA ARG A 189 -15.93 10.44 -18.29
C ARG A 189 -16.70 10.85 -19.55
N ALA A 190 -17.90 11.43 -19.39
CA ALA A 190 -18.72 11.90 -20.50
C ALA A 190 -18.10 13.10 -21.22
N ASP A 191 -17.22 13.84 -20.53
CA ASP A 191 -16.53 15.01 -21.06
C ASP A 191 -15.24 14.64 -21.80
N TRP A 192 -14.93 13.33 -21.94
CA TRP A 192 -13.68 12.84 -22.53
C TRP A 192 -12.44 13.47 -21.91
N SER A 193 -12.50 13.66 -20.59
CA SER A 193 -11.50 14.39 -19.81
C SER A 193 -10.94 13.52 -18.68
N TYR A 194 -10.15 14.15 -17.82
CA TYR A 194 -9.49 13.54 -16.67
C TYR A 194 -9.55 14.46 -15.45
N ILE A 195 -9.26 13.89 -14.28
CA ILE A 195 -9.00 14.65 -13.06
C ILE A 195 -7.50 14.58 -12.81
N PRO A 196 -6.78 15.70 -12.69
CA PRO A 196 -5.35 15.69 -12.37
C PRO A 196 -5.07 14.89 -11.10
N GLY A 197 -4.12 13.95 -11.18
CA GLY A 197 -3.78 13.04 -10.09
C GLY A 197 -4.74 11.85 -9.91
N GLY A 198 -5.78 11.73 -10.74
CA GLY A 198 -6.61 10.52 -10.79
C GLY A 198 -5.78 9.32 -11.27
N VAL A 199 -5.88 8.18 -10.60
CA VAL A 199 -5.02 7.01 -10.86
C VAL A 199 -5.84 5.82 -11.32
N ALA A 200 -5.59 5.38 -12.55
CA ALA A 200 -6.26 4.26 -13.17
C ALA A 200 -5.62 2.90 -12.80
N SER A 201 -6.35 1.81 -13.08
CA SER A 201 -5.78 0.46 -13.04
C SER A 201 -4.75 0.21 -14.14
N GLY A 202 -4.85 0.93 -15.26
CA GLY A 202 -3.91 0.89 -16.36
C GLY A 202 -4.15 -0.28 -17.32
N THR A 203 -3.08 -0.73 -17.96
CA THR A 203 -3.09 -1.76 -19.00
C THR A 203 -3.84 -3.02 -18.59
N ALA A 204 -4.86 -3.39 -19.37
CA ALA A 204 -5.59 -4.65 -19.24
C ALA A 204 -4.93 -5.72 -20.12
N LEU A 205 -4.94 -6.98 -19.66
CA LEU A 205 -4.54 -8.12 -20.49
C LEU A 205 -5.76 -8.71 -21.19
N ILE A 206 -5.86 -8.45 -22.49
CA ILE A 206 -6.86 -9.08 -23.36
C ILE A 206 -6.33 -10.44 -23.79
N ARG A 207 -7.15 -11.48 -23.63
CA ARG A 207 -6.72 -12.85 -23.91
C ARG A 207 -6.36 -13.05 -25.39
N PRO A 208 -5.34 -13.88 -25.69
CA PRO A 208 -4.53 -14.64 -24.74
C PRO A 208 -3.45 -13.80 -24.02
N ASP A 209 -2.88 -12.79 -24.66
CA ASP A 209 -1.67 -12.12 -24.17
C ASP A 209 -1.47 -10.67 -24.68
N LEU A 210 -2.53 -9.97 -25.09
CA LEU A 210 -2.46 -8.60 -25.60
C LEU A 210 -2.56 -7.57 -24.46
N PRO A 211 -1.47 -6.84 -24.11
CA PRO A 211 -1.56 -5.68 -23.23
C PRO A 211 -2.24 -4.51 -23.96
N GLU A 212 -3.41 -4.11 -23.47
CA GLU A 212 -4.21 -3.06 -24.08
C GLU A 212 -4.50 -1.92 -23.09
N LEU A 213 -4.28 -0.69 -23.57
CA LEU A 213 -4.73 0.54 -22.93
C LEU A 213 -5.26 1.48 -24.01
N LYS A 214 -6.59 1.58 -24.15
CA LYS A 214 -7.25 2.39 -25.18
C LYS A 214 -7.62 3.77 -24.66
N THR A 215 -7.61 4.75 -25.56
CA THR A 215 -8.23 6.06 -25.35
C THR A 215 -9.74 5.94 -25.51
N TRP A 216 -10.43 5.47 -24.47
CA TRP A 216 -11.89 5.37 -24.45
C TRP A 216 -12.45 5.44 -23.02
N PRO A 217 -13.35 6.39 -22.72
CA PRO A 217 -13.70 6.71 -21.33
C PRO A 217 -14.68 5.72 -20.68
N PHE A 218 -15.18 4.71 -21.42
CA PHE A 218 -16.13 3.72 -20.92
C PHE A 218 -15.53 2.31 -20.72
N LEU A 219 -14.21 2.16 -20.91
CA LEU A 219 -13.48 0.96 -20.48
C LEU A 219 -12.98 1.14 -19.05
N TRP A 220 -13.87 0.88 -18.09
CA TRP A 220 -13.59 0.97 -16.66
C TRP A 220 -12.46 0.01 -16.24
N GLN A 221 -12.35 -1.16 -16.88
CA GLN A 221 -11.28 -2.12 -16.58
C GLN A 221 -9.87 -1.58 -16.80
N GLN A 222 -9.73 -0.53 -17.62
CA GLN A 222 -8.45 0.09 -17.96
C GLN A 222 -8.27 1.45 -17.28
N THR A 223 -9.31 2.28 -17.29
CA THR A 223 -9.18 3.72 -17.00
C THR A 223 -9.94 4.19 -15.77
N GLU A 224 -10.48 3.28 -14.96
CA GLU A 224 -11.25 3.63 -13.76
C GLU A 224 -10.42 4.29 -12.68
N TYR A 225 -10.95 5.39 -12.13
CA TYR A 225 -10.41 5.95 -10.90
C TYR A 225 -11.07 5.33 -9.67
N VAL A 226 -10.24 5.04 -8.67
CA VAL A 226 -10.67 4.62 -7.33
C VAL A 226 -10.03 5.53 -6.29
N MET A 227 -10.81 5.93 -5.29
CA MET A 227 -10.32 6.80 -4.21
C MET A 227 -9.38 6.04 -3.25
N GLY A 228 -9.69 4.77 -2.95
CA GLY A 228 -8.85 3.90 -2.14
C GLY A 228 -7.96 3.00 -3.00
N GLY A 229 -6.83 2.55 -2.47
CA GLY A 229 -5.89 1.76 -3.24
C GLY A 229 -5.08 2.65 -4.17
N GLY A 230 -5.40 2.66 -5.47
CA GLY A 230 -4.59 3.33 -6.51
C GLY A 230 -4.20 4.77 -6.17
N ALA A 231 -5.18 5.67 -6.03
CA ALA A 231 -4.89 7.08 -5.75
C ALA A 231 -4.06 7.28 -4.47
N THR A 232 -4.42 6.60 -3.38
CA THR A 232 -3.68 6.70 -2.10
C THR A 232 -2.27 6.11 -2.18
N ASN A 233 -2.10 5.00 -2.90
CA ASN A 233 -0.80 4.34 -3.03
C ASN A 233 0.15 5.16 -3.89
N PHE A 234 -0.33 5.70 -5.02
CA PHE A 234 0.44 6.61 -5.85
C PHE A 234 0.88 7.85 -5.07
N MET A 235 -0.04 8.48 -4.32
CA MET A 235 0.27 9.62 -3.46
C MET A 235 1.38 9.27 -2.45
N LEU A 236 1.27 8.14 -1.75
CA LEU A 236 2.28 7.69 -0.79
C LEU A 236 3.64 7.43 -1.45
N LEU A 237 3.67 6.79 -2.61
CA LEU A 237 4.90 6.52 -3.35
C LEU A 237 5.56 7.81 -3.86
N GLY A 238 4.78 8.77 -4.36
CA GLY A 238 5.26 10.08 -4.74
C GLY A 238 5.86 10.85 -3.56
N MET A 239 5.15 10.88 -2.42
CA MET A 239 5.67 11.48 -1.18
C MET A 239 6.94 10.79 -0.68
N ALA A 240 7.04 9.46 -0.84
CA ALA A 240 8.23 8.71 -0.45
C ALA A 240 9.43 9.03 -1.33
N ALA A 241 9.25 9.27 -2.63
CA ALA A 241 10.31 9.69 -3.53
C ALA A 241 10.90 11.03 -3.08
N ASP A 242 10.03 12.01 -2.79
CA ASP A 242 10.44 13.31 -2.27
C ASP A 242 11.18 13.16 -0.93
N TYR A 243 10.62 12.42 0.02
CA TYR A 243 11.20 12.20 1.34
C TYR A 243 12.58 11.50 1.32
N LEU A 244 12.78 10.55 0.40
CA LEU A 244 14.02 9.77 0.33
C LEU A 244 15.11 10.44 -0.51
N PHE A 245 14.75 11.18 -1.56
CA PHE A 245 15.72 11.69 -2.55
C PHE A 245 15.90 13.20 -2.56
N ASN A 246 14.95 14.01 -2.07
CA ASN A 246 15.04 15.48 -2.06
C ASN A 246 15.42 16.05 -0.68
N LYS A 247 16.42 15.43 -0.03
CA LYS A 247 16.91 15.87 1.28
C LYS A 247 17.79 17.11 1.20
#